data_AF-A0A512IXG8-F1
#
_entry.id   AF-A0A512IXG8-F1
#
_cell.length_a   1.000
_cell.length_b   1.000
_cell.length_c   1.000
_cell.angle_alpha   90.00
_cell.angle_beta   90.00
_cell.angle_gamma   90.00
#
_symmetry.space_group_name_H-M   'P 1'
#
loop_
_entity.id
_entity.type
_entity.pdbx_description
1 polymer ?
#
loop_
_entity_poly.entity_id
_entity_poly.type
_entity_poly.pdbx_seq_one_letter_code
_entity_poly.pdbx_strand_id
1 'polypeptide(L)' 'MSDIAERVKKIVVEHLGVEPEKVVEGANFIDDLGADSLDTVELVMAFEEEFNVEIPDDAAETIQTVGDAVKFLEKNSA' A
#
# COMPACT_ATOMS: atom_id res chain seq x y z
N MET A 1 -12.24 1.80 -10.14
CA MET A 1 -10.86 1.63 -10.63
C MET A 1 -9.95 2.81 -10.27
N SER A 2 -10.38 4.08 -10.18
CA SER A 2 -9.47 5.14 -9.68
C SER A 2 -9.46 5.32 -8.16
N ASP A 3 -10.54 4.96 -7.46
CA ASP A 3 -10.69 5.27 -6.02
C ASP A 3 -9.69 4.52 -5.12
N ILE A 4 -9.49 3.21 -5.37
CA ILE A 4 -8.56 2.40 -4.55
C ILE A 4 -7.12 2.86 -4.74
N ALA A 5 -6.68 3.08 -5.99
CA ALA A 5 -5.34 3.58 -6.27
C ALA A 5 -5.08 4.96 -5.63
N GLU A 6 -6.05 5.88 -5.70
CA GLU A 6 -5.95 7.20 -5.07
C GLU A 6 -5.89 7.11 -3.54
N ARG A 7 -6.73 6.27 -2.93
CA ARG A 7 -6.74 6.05 -1.47
C ARG A 7 -5.46 5.39 -0.97
N VAL A 8 -4.98 4.34 -1.64
CA VAL A 8 -3.68 3.71 -1.33
C VAL A 8 -2.57 4.75 -1.41
N LYS A 9 -2.53 5.51 -2.51
CA LYS A 9 -1.53 6.55 -2.71
C LYS A 9 -1.55 7.59 -1.60
N LYS A 10 -2.74 8.01 -1.16
CA LYS A 10 -2.90 8.97 -0.07
C LYS A 10 -2.35 8.43 1.25
N ILE A 11 -2.69 7.20 1.62
CA ILE A 11 -2.20 6.54 2.85
C ILE A 11 -0.68 6.46 2.84
N VAL A 12 -0.10 6.04 1.72
CA VAL A 12 1.35 5.89 1.57
C VAL A 12 2.06 7.24 1.72
N VAL A 13 1.52 8.30 1.12
CA VAL A 13 2.06 9.67 1.26
C VAL A 13 1.94 10.17 2.70
N GLU A 14 0.81 9.91 3.37
CA GLU A 14 0.56 10.38 4.74
C GLU A 14 1.38 9.61 5.79
N HIS A 15 1.54 8.29 5.64
CA HIS A 15 2.34 7.46 6.55
C HIS A 15 3.84 7.59 6.32
N LEU A 16 4.31 7.45 5.07
CA LEU A 16 5.74 7.50 4.80
C LEU A 16 6.29 8.93 4.68
N GLY A 17 5.42 9.95 4.59
CA GLY A 17 5.83 11.33 4.41
C GLY A 17 6.56 11.59 3.07
N VAL A 18 6.31 10.76 2.07
CA VAL A 18 6.94 10.82 0.74
C VAL A 18 6.15 11.70 -0.23
N GLU A 19 6.80 12.17 -1.28
CA GLU A 19 6.13 12.96 -2.31
C GLU A 19 5.14 12.09 -3.10
N PRO A 20 3.91 12.58 -3.37
CA PRO A 20 2.91 11.83 -4.14
C PRO A 20 3.40 11.48 -5.55
N GLU A 21 4.32 12.26 -6.12
CA GLU A 21 4.91 12.00 -7.43
C GLU A 21 5.76 10.72 -7.45
N LYS A 22 6.33 10.32 -6.30
CA LYS A 22 7.12 9.09 -6.16
C LYS A 22 6.24 7.85 -5.98
N VAL A 23 5.03 8.02 -5.45
CA VAL A 23 4.07 6.93 -5.24
C VAL A 23 3.38 6.60 -6.57
N VAL A 24 4.10 5.82 -7.38
CA VAL A 24 3.65 5.28 -8.66
C VAL A 24 3.44 3.78 -8.55
N GLU A 25 2.65 3.17 -9.44
CA GLU A 25 2.33 1.73 -9.38
C GLU A 25 3.57 0.83 -9.32
N GLY A 26 4.66 1.21 -9.98
CA GLY A 26 5.91 0.45 -9.98
C GLY A 26 6.84 0.73 -8.80
N ALA A 27 6.50 1.67 -7.91
CA ALA A 27 7.38 2.03 -6.79
C ALA A 27 7.36 0.93 -5.73
N ASN A 28 8.56 0.47 -5.36
CA ASN A 28 8.75 -0.45 -4.24
C ASN A 28 8.64 0.31 -2.91
N PHE A 29 7.90 -0.25 -1.95
CA PHE A 29 7.71 0.40 -0.65
C PHE A 29 9.04 0.61 0.10
N ILE A 30 9.93 -0.38 0.06
CA ILE A 30 11.22 -0.34 0.77
C ILE A 30 12.27 0.35 -0.09
N ASP A 31 12.50 -0.12 -1.31
CA ASP A 31 13.62 0.32 -2.13
C ASP A 31 13.44 1.74 -2.71
N ASP A 32 12.22 2.11 -3.12
CA ASP A 32 11.95 3.40 -3.77
C ASP A 32 11.36 4.43 -2.82
N LEU A 33 10.46 4.01 -1.93
CA LEU A 33 9.78 4.90 -0.98
C LEU A 33 10.48 4.96 0.38
N GLY A 34 11.42 4.05 0.66
CA GLY A 34 12.22 4.08 1.87
C GLY A 34 11.48 3.63 3.13
N ALA A 35 10.37 2.89 2.98
CA ALA A 35 9.67 2.28 4.09
C ALA A 35 10.55 1.23 4.78
N ASP A 36 10.52 1.21 6.10
CA ASP A 36 11.16 0.15 6.86
C ASP A 36 10.20 -1.03 7.15
N SER A 37 10.69 -2.04 7.89
CA SER A 37 9.89 -3.20 8.27
C SER A 37 8.72 -2.87 9.20
N LEU A 38 8.79 -1.75 9.93
CA LEU A 38 7.70 -1.30 10.79
C LEU A 38 6.66 -0.53 9.95
N ASP A 39 7.12 0.40 9.10
CA ASP A 39 6.29 1.19 8.20
C ASP A 39 5.44 0.29 7.30
N THR A 40 6.00 -0.80 6.79
CA THR A 40 5.26 -1.78 5.97
C THR A 40 4.14 -2.47 6.74
N VAL A 41 4.36 -2.80 8.02
CA VAL A 41 3.32 -3.38 8.89
C VAL A 41 2.22 -2.35 9.18
N GLU A 42 2.60 -1.12 9.51
CA GLU A 42 1.64 -0.02 9.76
C GLU A 42 0.82 0.31 8.52
N LEU A 43 1.44 0.33 7.33
CA LEU A 43 0.74 0.52 6.06
C LEU A 43 -0.26 -0.60 5.78
N VAL A 44 0.12 -1.86 5.99
CA VAL A 44 -0.78 -3.00 5.82
C VAL A 44 -1.99 -2.88 6.74
N MET A 45 -1.78 -2.58 8.02
CA MET A 45 -2.88 -2.35 8.96
C MET A 45 -3.77 -1.18 8.54
N ALA A 46 -3.19 -0.08 8.06
CA ALA A 46 -3.95 1.07 7.56
C ALA A 46 -4.80 0.71 6.34
N PHE A 47 -4.29 -0.15 5.44
CA PHE A 47 -5.07 -0.66 4.32
C PHE A 47 -6.21 -1.58 4.78
N GLU A 48 -5.96 -2.48 5.72
CA GLU A 48 -6.99 -3.35 6.30
C GLU A 48 -8.14 -2.54 6.91
N GLU A 49 -7.83 -1.52 7.71
CA GLU A 49 -8.83 -0.64 8.33
C GLU A 49 -9.58 0.20 7.28
N GLU A 50 -8.87 0.84 6.35
CA GLU A 50 -9.45 1.75 5.36
C GLU A 50 -10.36 1.02 4.35
N PHE A 51 -9.97 -0.18 3.93
CA PHE A 51 -10.71 -0.97 2.94
C PHE A 51 -11.56 -2.07 3.58
N ASN A 52 -11.52 -2.23 4.89
CA ASN A 52 -12.22 -3.27 5.64
C ASN A 52 -11.95 -4.67 5.06
N VAL A 53 -10.66 -4.97 4.85
CA VAL A 53 -10.13 -6.24 4.33
C VAL A 53 -9.17 -6.87 5.33
N GLU A 54 -8.86 -8.15 5.14
CA GLU A 54 -7.78 -8.84 5.85
C GLU A 54 -6.67 -9.14 4.85
N ILE A 55 -5.45 -8.71 5.15
CA ILE A 55 -4.24 -8.96 4.35
C ILE A 55 -3.41 -9.97 5.15
N PRO A 56 -3.44 -11.26 4.81
CA PRO A 56 -2.66 -12.25 5.53
C PRO A 56 -1.16 -12.04 5.29
N ASP A 57 -0.33 -12.45 6.26
CA ASP A 57 1.11 -12.24 6.24
C ASP A 57 1.78 -12.72 4.93
N ASP A 58 1.31 -13.84 4.37
CA ASP A 58 1.82 -14.40 3.11
C ASP A 58 1.51 -13.48 1.91
N ALA A 59 0.34 -12.85 1.89
CA ALA A 59 0.00 -11.84 0.89
C ALA A 59 0.82 -10.56 1.10
N ALA A 60 0.98 -10.10 2.35
CA ALA A 60 1.78 -8.93 2.69
C ALA A 60 3.24 -9.09 2.23
N GLU A 61 3.85 -10.27 2.39
CA GLU A 61 5.19 -10.59 1.88
C GLU A 61 5.30 -10.49 0.35
N THR A 62 4.20 -10.70 -0.38
CA THR A 62 4.16 -10.56 -1.85
C THR A 62 3.85 -9.15 -2.32
N ILE A 63 3.32 -8.28 -1.44
CA ILE A 63 3.01 -6.88 -1.75
C ILE A 63 4.30 -6.05 -1.61
N GLN A 64 5.07 -5.98 -2.69
CA GLN A 64 6.33 -5.23 -2.71
C GLN A 64 6.18 -3.83 -3.31
N THR A 65 5.23 -3.65 -4.23
CA THR A 65 5.00 -2.39 -4.92
C THR A 65 3.63 -1.80 -4.64
N VAL A 66 3.49 -0.48 -4.85
CA VAL A 66 2.19 0.21 -4.76
C VAL A 66 1.14 -0.46 -5.66
N GLY A 67 1.52 -0.87 -6.86
CA GLY A 67 0.63 -1.54 -7.80
C GLY A 67 0.19 -2.92 -7.33
N ASP A 68 1.04 -3.65 -6.59
CA ASP A 68 0.66 -4.94 -6.00
C ASP A 68 -0.36 -4.75 -4.88
N ALA A 69 -0.15 -3.75 -4.01
CA ALA A 69 -1.10 -3.39 -2.97
C ALA A 69 -2.47 -3.01 -3.58
N VAL A 70 -2.47 -2.13 -4.58
CA VAL A 70 -3.70 -1.70 -5.28
C VAL A 70 -4.41 -2.90 -5.89
N LYS A 71 -3.70 -3.77 -6.62
CA LYS A 71 -4.31 -4.98 -7.23
C LYS A 71 -4.85 -5.95 -6.21
N PHE A 72 -4.16 -6.12 -5.08
CA PHE A 72 -4.65 -6.96 -4.00
C PHE A 72 -5.94 -6.41 -3.42
N LEU A 73 -5.95 -5.11 -3.12
CA LEU A 73 -7.12 -4.42 -2.59
C LEU A 73 -8.27 -4.46 -3.57
N GLU A 74 -8.07 -4.15 -4.85
CA GLU A 74 -9.11 -4.24 -5.89
C GLU A 74 -9.75 -5.63 -6.01
N LYS A 75 -9.02 -6.70 -5.68
CA LYS A 75 -9.56 -8.07 -5.69
C LYS A 75 -10.31 -8.46 -4.42
N ASN A 76 -9.98 -7.84 -3.29
CA ASN A 76 -10.46 -8.25 -1.96
C ASN A 76 -11.39 -7.23 -1.30
N SER A 77 -11.40 -5.97 -1.74
CA SER A 77 -12.34 -4.94 -1.33
C SER A 77 -13.62 -5.03 -2.17
N ALA A 78 -14.78 -5.08 -1.52
CA ALA A 78 -16.10 -5.20 -2.14
C ALA A 78 -16.72 -3.84 -2.49
#